data_AF-A0A914ZC82-F1
#
_entry.id   AF-A0A914ZC82-F1
#
_cell.length_a   1.000
_cell.length_b   1.000
_cell.length_c   1.000
_cell.angle_alpha   90.00
_cell.angle_beta   90.00
_cell.angle_gamma   90.00
#
_symmetry.space_group_name_H-M   'P 1'
#
loop_
_entity.id
_entity.type
_entity.pdbx_description
1 polymer ?
#
loop_
_entity_poly.entity_id
_entity_poly.type
_entity_poly.pdbx_seq_one_letter_code
_entity_poly.pdbx_strand_id
1 'polypeptide(L)'
;MNDDFILFEKCVGYDREKVKQVLVQLNFLAAFLSIGDLHITNFGIKKNGKLIVFDFMCSNVPDAQKSFLDDCLISFNGEANIHIDEFFKLCRELLKQCETTERIRIAKLAIGEWELLDKIDVARKIMSDQKLFLNEEQQINYDKGTKELDDYVSKIRANIQKFMEKGMQT
;
A
#
# COMPACT_ATOMS: atom_id res chain seq x y z
N MET A 1 -2.05 23.29 -11.89
CA MET A 1 -1.88 22.20 -10.90
C MET A 1 -3.26 21.65 -10.61
N ASN A 2 -3.47 20.35 -10.75
CA ASN A 2 -4.78 19.75 -10.44
C ASN A 2 -4.98 19.77 -8.92
N ASP A 3 -5.95 20.55 -8.44
CA ASP A 3 -6.30 20.73 -7.02
C ASP A 3 -6.95 19.49 -6.36
N ASP A 4 -6.72 18.28 -6.87
CA ASP A 4 -7.51 17.11 -6.47
C ASP A 4 -6.89 16.30 -5.34
N PHE A 5 -5.63 16.57 -4.98
CA PHE A 5 -4.95 15.89 -3.88
C PHE A 5 -3.90 16.77 -3.20
N ILE A 6 -3.50 16.35 -2.01
CA ILE A 6 -2.50 17.00 -1.17
C ILE A 6 -1.43 15.95 -0.86
N LEU A 7 -0.17 16.30 -1.11
CA LEU A 7 0.97 15.46 -0.75
C LEU A 7 0.98 15.22 0.76
N PHE A 8 1.33 14.01 1.18
CA PHE A 8 1.19 13.65 2.59
C PHE A 8 2.10 14.50 3.51
N GLU A 9 3.26 14.95 3.04
CA GLU A 9 4.16 15.87 3.76
C GLU A 9 3.51 17.23 4.07
N LYS A 10 2.48 17.61 3.30
CA LYS A 10 1.75 18.87 3.46
C LYS A 10 0.51 18.71 4.35
N CYS A 11 0.26 17.52 4.89
CA CYS A 11 -0.85 17.25 5.81
C CYS A 11 -0.56 17.71 7.25
N VAL A 12 0.41 18.61 7.47
CA VAL A 12 0.67 19.21 8.78
C VAL A 12 -0.59 19.94 9.26
N GLY A 13 -1.09 19.60 10.45
CA GLY A 13 -2.33 20.15 11.01
C GLY A 13 -3.61 19.44 10.57
N TYR A 14 -3.52 18.35 9.80
CA TYR A 14 -4.67 17.50 9.51
C TYR A 14 -5.17 16.76 10.75
N ASP A 15 -6.44 16.36 10.68
CA ASP A 15 -7.05 15.49 11.67
C ASP A 15 -6.24 14.20 11.88
N ARG A 16 -5.87 13.94 13.13
CA ARG A 16 -4.99 12.81 13.51
C ARG A 16 -5.59 11.46 13.15
N GLU A 17 -6.91 11.32 13.26
CA GLU A 17 -7.60 10.08 12.94
C GLU A 17 -7.53 9.78 11.44
N LYS A 18 -7.71 10.79 10.58
CA LYS A 18 -7.50 10.64 9.13
C LYS A 18 -6.06 10.28 8.78
N VAL A 19 -5.08 10.95 9.39
CA VAL A 19 -3.65 10.64 9.19
C VAL A 19 -3.36 9.19 9.59
N LYS A 20 -3.85 8.74 10.76
CA LYS A 20 -3.73 7.36 11.22
C LYS A 20 -4.34 6.36 10.24
N GLN A 21 -5.54 6.63 9.73
CA GLN A 21 -6.20 5.75 8.74
C GLN A 21 -5.35 5.59 7.48
N VAL A 22 -4.82 6.68 6.93
CA VAL A 22 -3.97 6.66 5.74
C VAL A 22 -2.66 5.91 6.01
N LEU A 23 -2.03 6.11 7.17
CA LEU A 23 -0.81 5.39 7.53
C LEU A 23 -1.04 3.88 7.64
N VAL A 24 -2.14 3.45 8.25
CA VAL A 24 -2.49 2.03 8.34
C VAL A 24 -2.77 1.45 6.95
N GLN A 25 -3.50 2.18 6.10
CA GLN A 25 -3.74 1.78 4.70
C GLN A 25 -2.42 1.62 3.94
N LEU A 26 -1.50 2.58 4.07
CA LEU A 26 -0.22 2.53 3.39
C LEU A 26 0.67 1.39 3.90
N ASN A 27 0.71 1.15 5.22
CA ASN A 27 1.45 0.03 5.81
C ASN A 27 0.87 -1.32 5.39
N PHE A 28 -0.47 -1.41 5.24
CA PHE A 28 -1.13 -2.58 4.68
C PHE A 28 -0.71 -2.83 3.24
N LEU A 29 -0.74 -1.80 2.38
CA LEU A 29 -0.31 -1.94 0.99
C LEU A 29 1.16 -2.41 0.93
N ALA A 30 2.03 -1.78 1.73
CA ALA A 30 3.44 -2.12 1.81
C ALA A 30 3.67 -3.60 2.15
N ALA A 31 2.96 -4.10 3.16
CA ALA A 31 3.13 -5.47 3.62
C ALA A 31 2.48 -6.50 2.70
N PHE A 32 1.20 -6.31 2.35
CA PHE A 32 0.39 -7.32 1.68
C PHE A 32 0.50 -7.30 0.16
N LEU A 33 0.75 -6.13 -0.44
CA LEU A 33 1.07 -6.01 -1.86
C LEU A 33 2.56 -5.88 -2.12
N SER A 34 3.40 -6.01 -1.08
CA SER A 34 4.86 -5.91 -1.20
C SER A 34 5.31 -4.64 -1.94
N ILE A 35 4.64 -3.51 -1.75
CA ILE A 35 5.07 -2.23 -2.34
C ILE A 35 6.13 -1.57 -1.45
N GLY A 36 7.23 -1.17 -2.06
CA GLY A 36 8.33 -0.43 -1.45
C GLY A 36 8.40 1.01 -1.96
N ASP A 37 9.50 1.69 -1.63
CA ASP A 37 9.75 3.09 -2.01
C ASP A 37 8.64 4.06 -1.54
N LEU A 38 8.04 3.77 -0.39
CA LEU A 38 6.98 4.57 0.20
C LEU A 38 7.55 5.76 0.98
N HIS A 39 8.16 6.67 0.23
CA HIS A 39 8.55 7.99 0.70
C HIS A 39 7.34 8.91 0.76
N ILE A 40 7.37 9.89 1.66
CA ILE A 40 6.22 10.78 1.90
C ILE A 40 5.81 11.63 0.68
N THR A 41 6.73 11.83 -0.26
CA THR A 41 6.50 12.49 -1.54
C THR A 41 5.78 11.60 -2.55
N ASN A 42 5.77 10.28 -2.33
CA ASN A 42 5.26 9.28 -3.25
C ASN A 42 3.79 8.93 -2.98
N PHE A 43 3.17 9.57 -1.99
CA PHE A 43 1.75 9.41 -1.71
C PHE A 43 1.10 10.69 -1.18
N GLY A 44 -0.22 10.70 -1.23
CA GLY A 44 -1.02 11.83 -0.82
C GLY A 44 -2.46 11.44 -0.51
N ILE A 45 -3.27 12.46 -0.23
CA ILE A 45 -4.68 12.29 0.11
C ILE A 45 -5.50 13.14 -0.85
N LYS A 46 -6.51 12.54 -1.47
CA LYS A 46 -7.50 13.27 -2.28
C LYS A 46 -8.40 14.13 -1.38
N LYS A 47 -9.09 15.13 -1.95
CA LYS A 47 -10.07 15.96 -1.21
C LYS A 47 -11.13 15.15 -0.46
N ASN A 48 -11.50 13.99 -0.98
CA ASN A 48 -12.47 13.07 -0.36
C ASN A 48 -11.85 12.16 0.73
N GLY A 49 -10.59 12.37 1.11
CA GLY A 49 -9.90 11.59 2.15
C GLY A 49 -9.28 10.28 1.66
N LYS A 50 -9.43 9.91 0.38
CA LYS A 50 -8.85 8.66 -0.15
C LYS A 50 -7.35 8.78 -0.35
N LEU A 51 -6.62 7.74 0.07
CA LEU A 51 -5.21 7.56 -0.22
C LEU A 51 -4.96 7.49 -1.74
N ILE A 52 -3.88 8.11 -2.19
CA ILE A 52 -3.33 7.95 -3.53
C ILE A 52 -1.82 7.71 -3.40
N VAL A 53 -1.32 6.73 -4.15
CA VAL A 53 0.11 6.42 -4.29
C VAL A 53 0.51 6.76 -5.72
N PHE A 54 1.56 7.56 -5.89
CA PHE A 54 2.01 8.06 -7.19
C PHE A 54 3.17 7.26 -7.76
N ASP A 55 4.08 6.84 -6.88
CA ASP A 55 5.30 6.14 -7.25
C ASP A 55 5.57 5.05 -6.21
N PHE A 56 6.05 3.90 -6.68
CA PHE A 56 6.38 2.76 -5.83
C PHE A 56 7.28 1.78 -6.58
N MET A 57 8.06 1.04 -5.81
CA MET A 57 8.82 -0.11 -6.32
C MET A 57 8.25 -1.40 -5.76
N CYS A 58 8.60 -2.53 -6.37
CA CYS A 58 8.38 -3.82 -5.74
C CYS A 58 9.37 -3.99 -4.58
N SER A 59 8.90 -4.57 -3.49
CA SER A 59 9.72 -5.01 -2.35
C SER A 59 9.51 -6.50 -2.11
N ASN A 60 10.26 -7.07 -1.17
CA ASN A 60 10.08 -8.45 -0.75
C ASN A 60 9.80 -8.48 0.74
N VAL A 61 8.52 -8.62 1.10
CA VAL A 61 8.08 -8.72 2.50
C VAL A 61 7.85 -10.20 2.84
N PRO A 62 8.74 -10.86 3.61
CA PRO A 62 8.67 -12.31 3.83
C PRO A 62 7.46 -12.74 4.66
N ASP A 63 7.04 -11.92 5.64
CA ASP A 63 5.88 -12.16 6.50
C ASP A 63 5.00 -10.92 6.54
N ALA A 64 4.08 -10.82 5.57
CA ALA A 64 3.18 -9.67 5.43
C ALA A 64 2.36 -9.39 6.69
N GLN A 65 1.95 -10.43 7.44
CA GLN A 65 1.14 -10.23 8.64
C GLN A 65 1.98 -9.64 9.75
N LYS A 66 3.13 -10.25 10.05
CA LYS A 66 4.05 -9.73 11.08
C LYS A 66 4.49 -8.32 10.75
N SER A 67 4.91 -8.07 9.51
CA SER A 67 5.39 -6.73 9.12
C SER A 67 4.29 -5.67 9.12
N PHE A 68 3.03 -6.02 8.83
CA PHE A 68 1.93 -5.07 8.97
C PHE A 68 1.66 -4.65 10.43
N LEU A 69 1.83 -5.58 11.37
CA LEU A 69 1.51 -5.36 12.79
C LEU A 69 2.67 -4.75 13.55
N ASP A 70 3.87 -5.25 13.32
CA ASP A 70 5.03 -4.97 14.15
C ASP A 70 5.97 -3.94 13.51
N ASP A 71 5.99 -3.86 12.17
CA ASP A 71 6.93 -3.00 11.43
C ASP A 71 6.25 -1.70 10.95
N CYS A 72 7.09 -0.67 10.78
CA CYS A 72 6.75 0.55 10.07
C CYS A 72 7.47 0.54 8.72
N LEU A 73 6.76 0.13 7.67
CA LEU A 73 7.32 -0.05 6.33
C LEU A 73 7.40 1.27 5.52
N ILE A 74 6.96 2.37 6.12
CA ILE A 74 6.90 3.69 5.50
C ILE A 74 8.19 4.45 5.82
N SER A 75 8.83 5.01 4.80
CA SER A 75 10.04 5.82 4.98
C SER A 75 9.66 7.29 5.15
N PHE A 76 9.87 7.79 6.36
CA PHE A 76 9.71 9.21 6.69
C PHE A 76 11.04 9.96 6.64
N ASN A 77 11.96 9.56 5.78
CA ASN A 77 13.20 10.30 5.58
C ASN A 77 12.99 11.22 4.38
N GLY A 78 13.04 12.53 4.63
CA GLY A 78 12.99 13.59 3.63
C GLY A 78 14.01 14.66 3.98
N GLU A 79 14.43 15.47 3.01
CA GLU A 79 15.42 16.53 3.24
C GLU A 79 14.89 17.58 4.24
N ALA A 80 15.57 17.60 5.39
CA ALA A 80 15.61 18.58 6.47
C ALA A 80 14.71 19.82 6.32
N ASN A 81 13.47 19.71 6.81
CA ASN A 81 12.67 20.87 7.19
C ASN A 81 12.14 20.61 8.61
N ILE A 82 12.43 21.51 9.54
CA ILE A 82 12.19 21.31 10.98
C ILE A 82 10.71 21.02 11.30
N HIS A 83 9.77 21.66 10.59
CA HIS A 83 8.33 21.40 10.74
C HIS A 83 7.89 20.04 10.18
N ILE A 84 8.65 19.49 9.24
CA ILE A 84 8.41 18.19 8.63
C ILE A 84 8.89 17.08 9.59
N ASP A 85 9.97 17.30 10.34
CA ASP A 85 10.49 16.35 11.33
C ASP A 85 9.50 16.05 12.47
N GLU A 86 8.77 17.06 12.94
CA GLU A 86 7.73 16.88 13.97
C GLU A 86 6.54 16.07 13.44
N PHE A 87 6.10 16.35 12.21
CA PHE A 87 5.04 15.58 11.56
C PHE A 87 5.46 14.13 11.30
N PHE A 88 6.72 13.89 10.97
CA PHE A 88 7.27 12.54 10.79
C PHE A 88 7.29 11.75 12.10
N LYS A 89 7.69 12.39 13.20
CA LYS A 89 7.62 11.78 14.54
C LYS A 89 6.17 11.44 14.88
N LEU A 90 5.24 12.37 14.66
CA LEU A 90 3.82 12.14 14.87
C LEU A 90 3.32 10.94 14.06
N CYS A 91 3.67 10.81 12.78
CA CYS A 91 3.23 9.68 11.95
C CYS A 91 3.72 8.34 12.51
N ARG A 92 5.00 8.27 12.91
CA ARG A 92 5.56 7.06 13.53
C ARG A 92 4.86 6.73 14.86
N GLU A 93 4.57 7.74 15.67
CA GLU A 93 3.85 7.59 16.94
C GLU A 93 2.41 7.12 16.74
N LEU A 94 1.67 7.74 15.80
CA LEU A 94 0.30 7.36 15.47
C LEU A 94 0.20 5.91 15.02
N LEU A 95 1.14 5.46 14.18
CA LEU A 95 1.16 4.06 13.77
C LEU A 95 1.46 3.17 14.99
N LYS A 96 2.52 3.45 15.75
CA LYS A 96 2.90 2.68 16.96
C LYS A 96 1.80 2.58 18.01
N GLN A 97 1.06 3.66 18.24
CA GLN A 97 -0.02 3.72 19.23
C GLN A 97 -1.34 3.14 18.72
N CYS A 98 -1.48 2.94 17.40
CA CYS A 98 -2.67 2.30 16.86
C CYS A 98 -2.70 0.82 17.26
N GLU A 99 -3.66 0.46 18.11
CA GLU A 99 -3.87 -0.91 18.57
C GLU A 99 -4.09 -1.87 17.40
N THR A 100 -3.63 -3.12 17.57
CA THR A 100 -3.74 -4.19 16.57
C THR A 100 -5.17 -4.34 16.03
N THR A 101 -6.17 -4.40 16.91
CA THR A 101 -7.58 -4.55 16.52
C THR A 101 -8.05 -3.40 15.63
N GLU A 102 -7.67 -2.17 15.96
CA GLU A 102 -8.02 -0.99 15.17
C GLU A 102 -7.30 -0.98 13.82
N ARG A 103 -6.02 -1.38 13.77
CA ARG A 103 -5.28 -1.51 12.51
C ARG A 103 -5.95 -2.51 11.57
N ILE A 104 -6.35 -3.67 12.09
CA ILE A 104 -7.08 -4.68 11.31
C ILE A 104 -8.38 -4.09 10.78
N ARG A 105 -9.15 -3.42 11.64
CA ARG A 105 -10.44 -2.83 11.28
C ARG A 105 -10.29 -1.85 10.12
N ILE A 106 -9.32 -0.93 10.20
CA ILE A 106 -9.03 0.05 9.15
C ILE A 106 -8.62 -0.66 7.85
N ALA A 107 -7.74 -1.66 7.92
CA ALA A 107 -7.29 -2.39 6.73
C ALA A 107 -8.44 -3.16 6.07
N LYS A 108 -9.30 -3.85 6.85
CA LYS A 108 -10.47 -4.58 6.30
C LYS A 108 -11.47 -3.63 5.63
N LEU A 109 -11.70 -2.46 6.21
CA LEU A 109 -12.55 -1.44 5.58
C LEU A 109 -11.95 -0.97 4.25
N ALA A 110 -10.64 -0.69 4.22
CA ALA A 110 -9.96 -0.26 3.00
C ALA A 110 -10.00 -1.33 1.89
N ILE A 111 -9.78 -2.60 2.23
CA ILE A 111 -9.90 -3.72 1.27
C ILE A 111 -11.29 -3.75 0.63
N GLY A 112 -12.35 -3.57 1.42
CA GLY A 112 -13.72 -3.52 0.94
C GLY A 112 -13.99 -2.30 0.06
N GLU A 113 -13.58 -1.10 0.51
CA GLU A 113 -13.79 0.16 -0.21
C GLU A 113 -13.04 0.22 -1.55
N TRP A 114 -11.89 -0.46 -1.65
CA TRP A 114 -11.11 -0.54 -2.90
C TRP A 114 -11.57 -1.65 -3.83
N GLU A 115 -12.49 -2.52 -3.37
CA GLU A 115 -12.88 -3.74 -4.09
C GLU A 115 -11.63 -4.58 -4.42
N LEU A 116 -10.66 -4.62 -3.50
CA LEU A 116 -9.28 -4.99 -3.83
C LEU A 116 -9.17 -6.40 -4.45
N LEU A 117 -9.96 -7.35 -3.96
CA LEU A 117 -9.98 -8.71 -4.49
C LEU A 117 -10.44 -8.76 -5.96
N ASP A 118 -11.45 -7.96 -6.32
CA ASP A 118 -11.94 -7.88 -7.70
C ASP A 118 -10.93 -7.15 -8.59
N LYS A 119 -10.28 -6.09 -8.07
CA LYS A 119 -9.25 -5.36 -8.81
C LYS A 119 -8.00 -6.20 -9.09
N ILE A 120 -7.65 -7.13 -8.20
CA ILE A 120 -6.55 -8.07 -8.44
C ILE A 120 -6.84 -8.95 -9.66
N ASP A 121 -8.09 -9.41 -9.83
CA ASP A 121 -8.48 -10.20 -11.00
C ASP A 121 -8.44 -9.39 -12.30
N VAL A 122 -8.90 -8.14 -12.24
CA VAL A 122 -8.80 -7.21 -13.37
C VAL A 122 -7.35 -6.94 -13.75
N ALA A 123 -6.48 -6.68 -12.76
CA ALA A 123 -5.06 -6.46 -12.99
C ALA A 123 -4.40 -7.68 -13.65
N ARG A 124 -4.70 -8.89 -13.15
CA ARG A 124 -4.20 -10.14 -13.75
C ARG A 124 -4.59 -10.27 -15.23
N LYS A 125 -5.84 -9.93 -15.57
CA LYS A 125 -6.29 -9.95 -16.96
C LYS A 125 -5.52 -8.95 -17.84
N ILE A 126 -5.41 -7.70 -17.40
CA ILE A 126 -4.68 -6.66 -18.14
C ILE A 126 -3.22 -7.09 -18.38
N MET A 127 -2.57 -7.67 -17.37
CA MET A 127 -1.20 -8.17 -17.48
C MET A 127 -1.09 -9.33 -18.49
N SER A 128 -2.03 -10.26 -18.47
CA SER A 128 -2.09 -11.35 -19.46
C SER A 128 -2.28 -10.83 -20.89
N ASP A 129 -3.15 -9.85 -21.09
CA ASP A 129 -3.42 -9.25 -22.40
C ASP A 129 -2.19 -8.49 -22.92
N GLN A 130 -1.51 -7.72 -22.06
CA GLN A 130 -0.25 -7.05 -22.41
C GLN A 130 0.87 -8.03 -22.74
N LYS A 131 0.98 -9.13 -22.00
CA LYS A 131 1.95 -10.20 -22.29
C LYS A 131 1.74 -10.74 -23.70
N LEU A 132 0.49 -11.06 -24.05
CA LEU A 132 0.14 -11.59 -25.36
C LEU A 132 0.58 -10.63 -26.46
N PHE A 133 0.23 -9.35 -26.33
CA PHE A 133 0.64 -8.30 -27.26
C PHE A 133 2.18 -8.21 -27.41
N LEU A 134 2.92 -8.20 -26.29
CA LEU A 134 4.39 -8.09 -26.34
C LEU A 134 5.06 -9.30 -26.98
N ASN A 135 4.57 -10.51 -26.70
CA ASN A 135 5.12 -11.74 -27.26
C ASN A 135 4.76 -11.89 -28.74
N GLU A 136 3.51 -11.65 -29.13
CA GLU A 136 3.00 -11.92 -30.48
C GLU A 136 3.27 -10.78 -31.46
N GLU A 137 3.08 -9.53 -31.05
CA GLU A 137 3.21 -8.37 -31.94
C GLU A 137 4.60 -7.73 -31.88
N GLN A 138 5.23 -7.70 -30.71
CA GLN A 138 6.56 -7.07 -30.54
C GLN A 138 7.72 -8.07 -30.55
N GLN A 139 7.45 -9.38 -30.59
CA GLN A 139 8.46 -10.45 -30.54
C GLN A 139 9.43 -10.34 -29.35
N ILE A 140 9.00 -9.69 -28.27
CA ILE A 140 9.77 -9.58 -27.03
C ILE A 140 9.49 -10.84 -26.23
N ASN A 141 10.51 -11.67 -25.99
CA ASN A 141 10.33 -12.93 -25.28
C ASN A 141 10.18 -12.69 -23.76
N TYR A 142 8.95 -12.38 -23.33
CA TYR A 142 8.62 -12.02 -21.96
C TYR A 142 8.43 -13.24 -21.03
N ASP A 143 8.56 -14.46 -21.55
CA ASP A 143 8.24 -15.68 -20.80
C ASP A 143 9.13 -15.94 -19.58
N LYS A 144 10.33 -15.35 -19.51
CA LYS A 144 11.32 -15.63 -18.46
C LYS A 144 10.90 -15.23 -17.03
N GLY A 145 9.87 -14.39 -16.85
CA GLY A 145 9.38 -13.93 -15.53
C GLY A 145 7.89 -14.15 -15.26
N THR A 146 7.15 -14.79 -16.17
CA THR A 146 5.67 -14.80 -16.09
C THR A 146 5.10 -15.77 -15.08
N LYS A 147 5.74 -16.92 -14.85
CA LYS A 147 5.38 -17.80 -13.73
C LYS A 147 5.58 -17.12 -12.38
N GLU A 148 6.66 -16.35 -12.25
CA GLU A 148 6.97 -15.62 -11.00
C GLU A 148 5.92 -14.53 -10.72
N LEU A 149 5.40 -13.89 -11.77
CA LEU A 149 4.33 -12.88 -11.66
C LEU A 149 2.97 -13.49 -11.32
N ASP A 150 2.58 -14.60 -11.96
CA ASP A 150 1.33 -15.30 -11.63
C ASP A 150 1.37 -15.85 -10.19
N ASP A 151 2.52 -16.37 -9.78
CA ASP A 151 2.76 -16.81 -8.40
C ASP A 151 2.69 -15.63 -7.42
N TYR A 152 3.21 -14.46 -7.80
CA TYR A 152 3.15 -13.24 -7.00
C TYR A 152 1.71 -12.77 -6.79
N VAL A 153 0.93 -12.64 -7.87
CA VAL A 153 -0.49 -12.23 -7.82
C VAL A 153 -1.30 -13.22 -6.99
N SER A 154 -1.05 -14.52 -7.17
CA SER A 154 -1.72 -15.59 -6.41
C SER A 154 -1.40 -15.52 -4.92
N LYS A 155 -0.14 -15.26 -4.56
CA LYS A 155 0.29 -15.07 -3.16
C LYS A 155 -0.36 -13.85 -2.53
N ILE A 156 -0.40 -12.71 -3.23
CA ILE A 156 -1.09 -11.49 -2.74
C ILE A 156 -2.55 -11.79 -2.45
N ARG A 157 -3.25 -12.42 -3.40
CA ARG A 157 -4.66 -12.79 -3.22
C ARG A 157 -4.86 -13.69 -2.01
N ALA A 158 -4.08 -14.76 -1.90
CA ALA A 158 -4.18 -15.71 -0.80
C ALA A 158 -3.94 -15.02 0.56
N ASN A 159 -2.95 -14.12 0.64
CA ASN A 159 -2.67 -13.36 1.85
C ASN A 159 -3.84 -12.44 2.25
N ILE A 160 -4.43 -11.72 1.29
CA ILE A 160 -5.57 -10.82 1.54
C ILE A 160 -6.81 -11.63 1.95
N GLN A 161 -7.11 -12.74 1.26
CA GLN A 161 -8.24 -13.61 1.61
C GLN A 161 -8.09 -14.18 3.02
N LYS A 162 -6.92 -14.72 3.35
CA LYS A 162 -6.62 -15.23 4.69
C LYS A 162 -6.75 -14.15 5.76
N PHE A 163 -6.32 -12.92 5.47
CA PHE A 163 -6.46 -11.77 6.36
C PHE A 163 -7.93 -11.37 6.58
N MET A 164 -8.76 -11.46 5.54
CA MET A 164 -10.21 -11.17 5.64
C MET A 164 -10.96 -12.25 6.43
N GLU A 165 -10.68 -13.53 6.18
CA GLU A 165 -11.37 -14.68 6.75
C GLU A 165 -11.05 -14.93 8.23
N LYS A 166 -9.77 -14.78 8.63
CA LYS A 166 -9.39 -14.93 10.03
C LYS A 166 -9.68 -13.60 10.76
N GLY A 167 -10.60 -13.62 11.71
CA GLY A 167 -10.49 -12.70 12.85
C GLY A 167 -9.18 -13.05 13.53
N MET A 168 -8.17 -12.18 13.44
CA MET A 168 -6.83 -12.51 13.93
C MET A 168 -6.92 -12.87 15.41
N GLN A 169 -6.55 -14.10 15.75
CA GLN A 169 -6.36 -14.48 17.15
C GLN A 169 -5.06 -13.80 17.60
N THR A 170 -5.23 -12.84 18.51
CA THR A 170 -4.18 -12.18 19.27
C THR A 170 -3.41 -13.17 20.13
#